data_AF-A0A4Z0L984-F1
#
_entry.id   AF-A0A4Z0L984-F1
#
_cell.length_a   1.000
_cell.length_b   1.000
_cell.length_c   1.000
_cell.angle_alpha   90.00
_cell.angle_beta   90.00
_cell.angle_gamma   90.00
#
_symmetry.space_group_name_H-M   'P 1'
#
loop_
_entity.id
_entity.type
_entity.pdbx_description
1 polymer ?
#
loop_
_entity_poly.entity_id
_entity_poly.type
_entity_poly.pdbx_seq_one_letter_code
_entity_poly.pdbx_strand_id
1 'polypeptide(L)'
;MDLSCLLIPVIAGLVGALLGYLVGKAKSGGGTLQSQLEARDSENTILNDTISALENDLAAAKAGTSLAALQADLEACRSNTAKLNAIISSLHTEIDAIRAKHSSSQSFTAVADLEIPFDADLAASVYGRKIQQDDLKIVEGIGPKIEELYHNAGITTWKALSETSLEKLQDILSEAGEGYAMHNPSTWAKQCLLAYQGKWKELKDWQENLDGGKE
;
A
#
# COMPACT_ATOMS: atom_id res chain seq x y z
N MET A 1 31.13 -98.28 55.51
CA MET A 1 31.25 -96.81 55.58
C MET A 1 30.26 -96.27 54.59
N ASP A 2 29.11 -95.84 55.11
CA ASP A 2 27.89 -95.77 54.33
C ASP A 2 27.90 -94.56 53.40
N LEU A 3 27.49 -94.80 52.15
CA LEU A 3 27.39 -93.82 51.07
C LEU A 3 26.57 -92.57 51.48
N SER A 4 25.68 -92.73 52.47
CA SER A 4 24.88 -91.68 53.09
C SER A 4 25.71 -90.59 53.80
N CYS A 5 26.90 -90.90 54.33
CA CYS A 5 27.71 -89.92 55.07
C CYS A 5 28.43 -88.90 54.16
N LEU A 6 28.72 -89.28 52.91
CA LEU A 6 29.35 -88.39 51.91
C LEU A 6 28.29 -87.60 51.13
N LEU A 7 27.10 -88.18 50.92
CA LEU A 7 26.06 -87.60 50.07
C LEU A 7 25.40 -86.36 50.70
N ILE A 8 25.15 -86.39 52.01
CA ILE A 8 24.50 -85.29 52.74
C ILE A 8 25.30 -83.96 52.65
N PRO A 9 26.61 -83.90 52.92
CA PRO A 9 27.36 -82.65 52.82
C PRO A 9 27.48 -82.12 51.38
N VAL A 10 27.52 -83.01 50.38
CA VAL A 10 27.55 -82.60 48.96
C VAL A 10 26.23 -81.96 48.54
N ILE A 11 25.10 -82.56 48.92
CA ILE A 11 23.76 -81.99 48.65
C ILE A 11 23.60 -80.64 49.37
N ALA A 12 24.01 -80.55 50.64
CA ALA A 12 23.96 -79.28 51.39
C ALA A 12 24.78 -78.18 50.71
N GLY A 13 25.97 -78.50 50.20
CA GLY A 13 26.82 -77.57 49.45
C GLY A 13 26.17 -77.09 48.14
N LEU A 14 25.59 -78.01 47.36
CA LEU A 14 24.89 -77.68 46.11
C LEU A 14 23.66 -76.81 46.36
N VAL A 15 22.86 -77.13 47.39
CA VAL A 15 21.69 -76.33 47.77
C VAL A 15 22.12 -74.93 48.23
N GLY A 16 23.18 -74.82 49.04
CA GLY A 16 23.74 -73.54 49.46
C GLY A 16 24.23 -72.69 48.29
N ALA A 17 24.94 -73.28 47.34
CA ALA A 17 25.41 -72.59 46.13
C ALA A 17 24.24 -72.13 45.24
N LEU A 18 23.21 -72.96 45.06
CA LEU A 18 22.03 -72.62 44.27
C LEU A 18 21.25 -71.46 44.93
N LEU A 19 21.04 -71.53 46.24
CA LEU A 19 20.37 -70.47 47.00
C LEU A 19 21.19 -69.16 46.97
N GLY A 20 22.51 -69.24 47.14
CA GLY A 20 23.40 -68.09 47.03
C GLY A 20 23.34 -67.41 45.65
N TYR A 21 23.34 -68.20 44.58
CA TYR A 21 23.19 -67.70 43.21
C TYR A 21 21.83 -67.02 42.98
N LEU A 22 20.74 -67.64 43.45
CA LEU A 22 19.39 -67.08 43.31
C LEU A 22 19.23 -65.77 44.08
N VAL A 23 19.75 -65.68 45.31
CA VAL A 23 19.73 -64.44 46.11
C VAL A 23 20.59 -63.35 45.47
N GLY A 24 21.79 -63.69 44.98
CA GLY A 24 22.66 -62.75 44.27
C GLY A 24 22.01 -62.19 43.00
N LYS A 25 21.38 -63.05 42.20
CA LYS A 25 20.66 -62.66 40.98
C LYS A 25 19.43 -61.79 41.27
N ALA A 26 18.67 -62.12 42.32
CA ALA A 26 17.51 -61.32 42.74
C ALA A 26 17.91 -59.91 43.21
N LYS A 27 19.00 -59.80 44.00
CA LYS A 27 19.51 -58.51 44.47
C LYS A 27 20.11 -57.67 43.34
N SER A 28 20.79 -58.30 42.38
CA SER A 28 21.34 -57.61 41.21
C SER A 28 20.25 -57.06 40.29
N GLY A 29 19.15 -57.79 40.09
CA GLY A 29 18.02 -57.32 39.25
C GLY A 29 17.21 -56.20 39.90
N GLY A 30 17.02 -56.25 41.23
CA GLY A 30 16.27 -55.23 41.96
C GLY A 30 16.90 -53.83 41.91
N GLY A 31 18.22 -53.73 41.99
CA GLY A 31 18.93 -52.44 41.89
C GLY A 31 18.81 -51.78 40.52
N THR A 32 18.89 -52.58 39.44
CA THR A 32 18.73 -52.06 38.07
C THR A 32 17.31 -51.59 37.80
N LEU A 33 16.30 -52.32 38.29
CA LEU A 33 14.89 -51.92 38.16
C LEU A 33 14.57 -50.66 38.96
N GLN A 34 15.12 -50.52 40.17
CA GLN A 34 14.95 -49.34 41.00
C GLN A 34 15.54 -48.09 40.34
N SER A 35 16.76 -48.20 39.77
CA SER A 35 17.39 -47.09 39.04
C SER A 35 16.60 -46.68 37.79
N GLN A 36 16.01 -47.64 37.07
CA GLN A 36 15.15 -47.34 35.91
C GLN A 36 13.83 -46.69 36.31
N LEU A 37 13.26 -47.06 37.47
CA LEU A 37 12.04 -46.45 37.99
C LEU A 37 12.29 -44.98 38.37
N GLU A 38 13.37 -44.70 39.10
CA GLU A 38 13.77 -43.34 39.47
C GLU A 38 14.08 -42.47 38.24
N ALA A 39 14.73 -43.04 37.22
CA ALA A 39 14.97 -42.37 35.96
C ALA A 39 13.67 -42.01 35.24
N ARG A 40 12.73 -42.95 35.13
CA ARG A 40 11.40 -42.69 34.55
C ARG A 40 10.60 -41.66 35.35
N ASP A 41 10.66 -41.69 36.67
CA ASP A 41 9.96 -40.72 37.50
C ASP A 41 10.52 -39.31 37.29
N SER A 42 11.85 -39.17 37.21
CA SER A 42 12.48 -37.89 36.86
C SER A 42 12.08 -37.40 35.47
N GLU A 43 12.02 -38.29 34.47
CA GLU A 43 11.57 -37.96 33.12
C GLU A 43 10.11 -37.48 33.11
N ASN A 44 9.22 -38.16 33.84
CA ASN A 44 7.82 -37.75 33.96
C ASN A 44 7.67 -36.38 34.66
N THR A 45 8.49 -36.07 35.66
CA THR A 45 8.47 -34.73 36.28
C THR A 45 8.86 -33.64 35.29
N ILE A 46 9.92 -33.86 34.51
CA ILE A 46 10.37 -32.90 33.48
C ILE A 46 9.30 -32.75 32.40
N LEU A 47 8.71 -33.86 31.93
CA LEU A 47 7.63 -33.82 30.95
C LEU A 47 6.43 -33.02 31.47
N ASN A 48 6.00 -33.23 32.71
CA ASN A 48 4.89 -32.48 33.30
C ASN A 48 5.22 -30.99 33.46
N ASP A 49 6.44 -30.65 33.84
CA ASP A 49 6.89 -29.26 33.94
C ASP A 49 6.91 -28.57 32.57
N THR A 50 7.39 -29.26 31.52
CA THR A 50 7.39 -28.73 30.15
C THR A 50 5.99 -28.57 29.58
N ILE A 51 5.09 -29.51 29.84
CA ILE A 51 3.66 -29.40 29.47
C ILE A 51 3.05 -28.15 30.12
N SER A 52 3.28 -27.98 31.43
CA SER A 52 2.75 -26.82 32.17
C SER A 52 3.31 -25.50 31.63
N ALA A 53 4.60 -25.45 31.29
CA ALA A 53 5.22 -24.26 30.69
C ALA A 53 4.64 -23.94 29.30
N LEU A 54 4.50 -24.95 28.44
CA LEU A 54 3.91 -24.79 27.10
C LEU A 54 2.44 -24.37 27.16
N GLU A 55 1.67 -24.89 28.11
CA GLU A 55 0.28 -24.48 28.33
C GLU A 55 0.19 -23.01 28.78
N ASN A 56 1.09 -22.56 29.66
CA ASN A 56 1.18 -21.16 30.07
C ASN A 56 1.59 -20.24 28.92
N ASP A 57 2.57 -20.62 28.10
CA ASP A 57 3.00 -19.84 26.94
C ASP A 57 1.89 -19.76 25.88
N LEU A 58 1.17 -20.86 25.64
CA LEU A 58 0.02 -20.89 24.74
C LEU A 58 -1.12 -20.01 25.27
N ALA A 59 -1.38 -20.04 26.58
CA ALA A 59 -2.35 -19.16 27.21
C ALA A 59 -1.94 -17.69 27.11
N ALA A 60 -0.66 -17.37 27.32
CA ALA A 60 -0.12 -16.01 27.19
C ALA A 60 -0.17 -15.52 25.74
N ALA A 61 0.10 -16.37 24.75
CA ALA A 61 -0.02 -16.02 23.33
C ALA A 61 -1.48 -15.78 22.91
N LYS A 62 -2.42 -16.55 23.46
CA LYS A 62 -3.86 -16.37 23.21
C LYS A 62 -4.46 -15.18 23.96
N ALA A 63 -4.00 -14.92 25.18
CA ALA A 63 -4.39 -13.77 25.99
C ALA A 63 -3.67 -12.48 25.59
N GLY A 64 -2.59 -12.61 24.79
CA GLY A 64 -1.88 -11.51 24.19
C GLY A 64 -2.84 -10.64 23.40
N THR A 65 -3.14 -9.47 23.95
CA THR A 65 -4.00 -8.41 23.41
C THR A 65 -3.73 -8.09 21.94
N SER A 66 -2.52 -8.39 21.47
CA SER A 66 -2.09 -8.29 20.07
C SER A 66 -2.95 -9.08 19.08
N LEU A 67 -3.29 -10.36 19.33
CA LEU A 67 -4.03 -11.15 18.33
C LEU A 67 -5.47 -10.62 18.14
N ALA A 68 -6.16 -10.37 19.25
CA ALA A 68 -7.52 -9.84 19.23
C ALA A 68 -7.57 -8.40 18.69
N ALA A 69 -6.58 -7.56 19.02
CA ALA A 69 -6.46 -6.21 18.48
C ALA A 69 -6.18 -6.23 16.96
N LEU A 70 -5.24 -7.06 16.50
CA LEU A 70 -4.95 -7.20 15.07
C LEU A 70 -6.17 -7.73 14.30
N GLN A 71 -6.93 -8.65 14.89
CA GLN A 71 -8.14 -9.17 14.28
C GLN A 71 -9.23 -8.08 14.17
N ALA A 72 -9.39 -7.26 15.21
CA ALA A 72 -10.31 -6.12 15.20
C ALA A 72 -9.89 -5.04 14.17
N ASP A 73 -8.60 -4.72 14.11
CA ASP A 73 -8.04 -3.76 13.14
C ASP A 73 -8.20 -4.24 11.70
N LEU A 74 -8.01 -5.54 11.46
CA LEU A 74 -8.17 -6.15 10.14
C LEU A 74 -9.64 -6.16 9.69
N GLU A 75 -10.59 -6.37 10.61
CA GLU A 75 -12.02 -6.26 10.33
C GLU A 75 -12.45 -4.80 10.09
N ALA A 76 -11.93 -3.85 10.86
CA ALA A 76 -12.14 -2.42 10.65
C ALA A 76 -11.61 -1.97 9.27
N CYS A 77 -10.41 -2.42 8.89
CA CYS A 77 -9.82 -2.13 7.58
C CYS A 77 -10.69 -2.70 6.44
N ARG A 78 -11.12 -3.96 6.55
CA ARG A 78 -12.03 -4.59 5.59
C ARG A 78 -13.36 -3.84 5.48
N SER A 79 -13.95 -3.43 6.60
CA SER A 79 -15.18 -2.62 6.60
C SER A 79 -14.97 -1.27 5.92
N ASN A 80 -13.82 -0.63 6.11
CA ASN A 80 -13.52 0.65 5.47
C ASN A 80 -13.34 0.46 3.96
N THR A 81 -12.58 -0.55 3.52
CA THR A 81 -12.45 -0.89 2.09
C THR A 81 -13.81 -1.17 1.45
N ALA A 82 -14.70 -1.90 2.12
CA ALA A 82 -16.06 -2.16 1.62
C ALA A 82 -16.89 -0.87 1.49
N LYS A 83 -16.82 0.03 2.48
CA LYS A 83 -17.48 1.35 2.44
C LYS A 83 -16.95 2.21 1.29
N LEU A 84 -15.62 2.30 1.13
CA LEU A 84 -15.02 3.06 0.04
C LEU A 84 -15.42 2.49 -1.33
N ASN A 85 -15.39 1.16 -1.50
CA ASN A 85 -15.82 0.52 -2.75
C ASN A 85 -17.31 0.75 -3.06
N ALA A 86 -18.17 0.78 -2.03
CA ALA A 86 -19.58 1.13 -2.19
C ALA A 86 -19.76 2.60 -2.60
N ILE A 87 -19.01 3.52 -1.99
CA ILE A 87 -19.01 4.94 -2.37
C ILE A 87 -18.53 5.10 -3.82
N ILE A 88 -17.41 4.48 -4.18
CA ILE A 88 -16.88 4.50 -5.56
C ILE A 88 -17.91 3.96 -6.54
N SER A 89 -18.59 2.86 -6.21
CA SER A 89 -19.65 2.31 -7.05
C SER A 89 -20.83 3.29 -7.18
N SER A 90 -21.25 3.91 -6.08
CA SER A 90 -22.33 4.90 -6.09
C SER A 90 -21.96 6.14 -6.93
N LEU A 91 -20.73 6.64 -6.80
CA LEU A 91 -20.23 7.77 -7.57
C LEU A 91 -20.11 7.42 -9.05
N HIS A 92 -19.64 6.21 -9.40
CA HIS A 92 -19.64 5.76 -10.79
C HIS A 92 -21.06 5.69 -11.35
N THR A 93 -22.03 5.16 -10.60
CA THR A 93 -23.43 5.15 -11.07
C THR A 93 -24.02 6.55 -11.19
N GLU A 94 -23.65 7.48 -10.32
CA GLU A 94 -24.10 8.86 -10.37
C GLU A 94 -23.45 9.61 -11.54
N ILE A 95 -22.17 9.38 -11.80
CA ILE A 95 -21.44 9.88 -12.98
C ILE A 95 -22.05 9.31 -14.26
N ASP A 96 -22.36 8.02 -14.31
CA ASP A 96 -22.98 7.41 -15.50
C ASP A 96 -24.42 7.88 -15.69
N ALA A 97 -25.17 8.13 -14.61
CA ALA A 97 -26.50 8.72 -14.70
C ALA A 97 -26.45 10.20 -15.16
N ILE A 98 -25.48 10.98 -14.66
CA ILE A 98 -25.22 12.35 -15.13
C ILE A 98 -24.80 12.32 -16.59
N ARG A 99 -23.89 11.42 -16.98
CA ARG A 99 -23.45 11.22 -18.36
C ARG A 99 -24.63 10.81 -19.24
N ALA A 100 -25.50 9.90 -18.82
CA ALA A 100 -26.68 9.50 -19.58
C ALA A 100 -27.69 10.65 -19.75
N LYS A 101 -27.91 11.44 -18.68
CA LYS A 101 -28.72 12.67 -18.75
C LYS A 101 -28.08 13.70 -19.70
N HIS A 102 -26.76 13.84 -19.67
CA HIS A 102 -26.00 14.74 -20.55
C HIS A 102 -25.96 14.22 -22.01
N SER A 103 -25.87 12.91 -22.23
CA SER A 103 -25.90 12.25 -23.53
C SER A 103 -27.29 12.32 -24.18
N SER A 104 -28.38 12.43 -23.39
CA SER A 104 -29.72 12.68 -23.93
C SER A 104 -29.96 14.13 -24.39
N SER A 105 -29.09 15.07 -24.00
CA SER A 105 -29.10 16.46 -24.51
C SER A 105 -27.94 16.78 -25.47
N GLN A 106 -26.94 15.90 -25.60
CA GLN A 106 -25.85 16.08 -26.56
C GLN A 106 -25.43 14.74 -27.16
N SER A 107 -26.11 14.37 -28.24
CA SER A 107 -25.55 13.49 -29.25
C SER A 107 -24.46 14.25 -30.01
N PHE A 108 -23.19 14.08 -29.60
CA PHE A 108 -22.04 14.40 -30.46
C PHE A 108 -21.19 13.15 -30.63
N THR A 109 -21.41 12.49 -31.76
CA THR A 109 -20.45 11.63 -32.43
C THR A 109 -19.21 12.44 -32.82
N ALA A 110 -18.02 11.86 -32.62
CA ALA A 110 -16.69 12.33 -33.03
C ALA A 110 -16.14 13.57 -32.30
N VAL A 111 -15.45 13.35 -31.17
CA VAL A 111 -14.62 14.38 -30.52
C VAL A 111 -13.29 14.46 -31.26
N ALA A 112 -13.29 15.14 -32.41
CA ALA A 112 -12.08 15.61 -33.08
C ALA A 112 -12.17 17.09 -33.48
N ASP A 113 -13.37 17.69 -33.59
CA ASP A 113 -13.53 19.11 -33.98
C ASP A 113 -14.73 19.77 -33.28
N LEU A 114 -14.69 19.87 -31.95
CA LEU A 114 -15.55 20.84 -31.25
C LEU A 114 -14.68 22.03 -30.85
N GLU A 115 -14.57 23.00 -31.76
CA GLU A 115 -14.10 24.33 -31.41
C GLU A 115 -15.09 24.95 -30.43
N ILE A 116 -14.69 25.10 -29.16
CA ILE A 116 -15.47 25.87 -28.18
C ILE A 116 -15.47 27.32 -28.68
N PRO A 117 -16.64 27.90 -29.01
CA PRO A 117 -16.68 29.27 -29.50
C PRO A 117 -16.21 30.21 -28.39
N PHE A 118 -15.31 31.13 -28.75
CA PHE A 118 -14.80 32.12 -27.82
C PHE A 118 -15.89 33.12 -27.42
N ASP A 119 -16.24 33.13 -26.13
CA ASP A 119 -17.14 34.12 -25.54
C ASP A 119 -16.33 35.34 -25.05
N ALA A 120 -16.23 36.35 -25.93
CA ALA A 120 -15.52 37.59 -25.66
C ALA A 120 -16.21 38.44 -24.56
N ASP A 121 -17.53 38.36 -24.44
CA ASP A 121 -18.30 39.16 -23.48
C ASP A 121 -18.09 38.63 -22.06
N LEU A 122 -18.08 37.30 -21.89
CA LEU A 122 -17.76 36.66 -20.63
C LEU A 122 -16.31 36.97 -20.21
N ALA A 123 -15.34 36.86 -21.12
CA ALA A 123 -13.95 37.19 -20.86
C ALA A 123 -13.79 38.66 -20.40
N ALA A 124 -14.47 39.58 -21.11
CA ALA A 124 -14.45 41.00 -20.77
C ALA A 124 -15.11 41.30 -19.43
N SER A 125 -16.19 40.60 -19.08
CA SER A 125 -16.87 40.78 -17.78
C SER A 125 -15.99 40.40 -16.59
N VAL A 126 -15.11 39.39 -16.74
CA VAL A 126 -14.25 38.88 -15.66
C VAL A 126 -12.97 39.72 -15.49
N TYR A 127 -12.33 40.08 -16.61
CA TYR A 127 -11.05 40.82 -16.61
C TYR A 127 -11.23 42.34 -16.69
N GLY A 128 -12.45 42.84 -16.94
CA GLY A 128 -12.73 44.28 -17.09
C GLY A 128 -12.07 44.91 -18.33
N ARG A 129 -11.56 44.09 -19.26
CA ARG A 129 -10.92 44.52 -20.51
C ARG A 129 -11.25 43.56 -21.65
N LYS A 130 -11.21 44.06 -22.88
CA LYS A 130 -11.46 43.21 -24.06
C LYS A 130 -10.30 42.22 -24.23
N ILE A 131 -10.61 40.93 -24.20
CA ILE A 131 -9.67 39.84 -24.48
C ILE A 131 -9.81 39.47 -25.96
N GLN A 132 -8.68 39.30 -26.64
CA GLN A 132 -8.67 38.76 -28.00
C GLN A 132 -8.57 37.23 -27.93
N GLN A 133 -9.29 36.56 -28.82
CA GLN A 133 -9.19 35.11 -28.92
C GLN A 133 -7.73 34.72 -29.17
N ASP A 134 -7.27 33.69 -28.47
CA ASP A 134 -5.92 33.13 -28.63
C ASP A 134 -4.77 34.09 -28.28
N ASP A 135 -5.07 35.18 -27.56
CA ASP A 135 -4.05 36.07 -26.97
C ASP A 135 -3.33 35.35 -25.82
N LEU A 136 -2.11 34.88 -26.05
CA LEU A 136 -1.34 34.11 -25.06
C LEU A 136 -0.89 34.99 -23.88
N LYS A 137 -0.88 36.32 -24.02
CA LYS A 137 -0.52 37.25 -22.93
C LYS A 137 -1.56 37.29 -21.81
N ILE A 138 -2.70 36.61 -21.95
CA ILE A 138 -3.62 36.39 -20.83
C ILE A 138 -3.05 35.43 -19.79
N VAL A 139 -2.08 34.60 -20.18
CA VAL A 139 -1.41 33.64 -19.31
C VAL A 139 -0.32 34.33 -18.51
N GLU A 140 -0.35 34.13 -17.20
CA GLU A 140 0.64 34.68 -16.30
C GLU A 140 2.02 34.04 -16.57
N GLY A 141 3.00 34.89 -16.82
CA GLY A 141 4.37 34.49 -17.21
C GLY A 141 4.63 34.56 -18.71
N ILE A 142 3.61 34.64 -19.56
CA ILE A 142 3.77 34.85 -21.00
C ILE A 142 3.69 36.34 -21.33
N GLY A 143 4.85 36.95 -21.58
CA GLY A 143 4.96 38.31 -22.10
C GLY A 143 4.95 38.36 -23.64
N PRO A 144 4.92 39.57 -24.26
CA PRO A 144 4.89 39.73 -25.72
C PRO A 144 6.01 39.00 -26.46
N LYS A 145 7.21 38.92 -25.87
CA LYS A 145 8.35 38.21 -26.46
C LYS A 145 8.20 36.69 -26.42
N ILE A 146 7.63 36.15 -25.34
CA ILE A 146 7.40 34.70 -25.20
C ILE A 146 6.25 34.26 -26.13
N GLU A 147 5.20 35.09 -26.22
CA GLU A 147 4.13 34.90 -27.21
C GLU A 147 4.70 34.84 -28.64
N GLU A 148 5.57 35.78 -29.00
CA GLU A 148 6.23 35.80 -30.31
C GLU A 148 7.07 34.53 -30.57
N LEU A 149 7.81 34.03 -29.56
CA LEU A 149 8.57 32.79 -29.68
C LEU A 149 7.67 31.58 -29.95
N TYR A 150 6.56 31.45 -29.23
CA TYR A 150 5.61 30.37 -29.46
C TYR A 150 4.89 30.48 -30.80
N HIS A 151 4.54 31.69 -31.22
CA HIS A 151 3.96 31.92 -32.55
C HIS A 151 4.94 31.52 -33.66
N ASN A 152 6.22 31.86 -33.52
CA ASN A 152 7.27 31.45 -34.46
C ASN A 152 7.47 29.92 -34.49
N ALA A 153 7.20 29.24 -33.38
CA ALA A 153 7.19 27.78 -33.27
C ALA A 153 5.87 27.12 -33.74
N GLY A 154 4.91 27.91 -34.26
CA GLY A 154 3.61 27.43 -34.76
C GLY A 154 2.55 27.18 -33.67
N ILE A 155 2.80 27.63 -32.44
CA ILE A 155 1.87 27.54 -31.32
C ILE A 155 1.18 28.91 -31.16
N THR A 156 0.08 29.12 -31.89
CA THR A 156 -0.61 30.42 -31.95
C THR A 156 -1.96 30.43 -31.25
N THR A 157 -2.39 29.33 -30.63
CA THR A 157 -3.70 29.22 -29.99
C THR A 157 -3.58 28.70 -28.56
N TRP A 158 -4.54 29.05 -27.71
CA TRP A 158 -4.60 28.51 -26.35
C TRP A 158 -4.68 26.98 -26.38
N LYS A 159 -5.46 26.43 -27.31
CA LYS A 159 -5.57 24.98 -27.49
C LYS A 159 -4.21 24.36 -27.81
N ALA A 160 -3.51 24.89 -28.83
CA ALA A 160 -2.21 24.36 -29.26
C ALA A 160 -1.18 24.40 -28.13
N LEU A 161 -1.13 25.48 -27.34
CA LEU A 161 -0.21 25.56 -26.21
C LEU A 161 -0.58 24.55 -25.12
N SER A 162 -1.87 24.42 -24.79
CA SER A 162 -2.34 23.48 -23.78
C SER A 162 -2.09 22.01 -24.10
N GLU A 163 -2.06 21.66 -25.39
CA GLU A 163 -1.79 20.31 -25.88
C GLU A 163 -0.30 20.04 -26.11
N THR A 164 0.54 21.09 -26.10
CA THR A 164 1.99 20.94 -26.26
C THR A 164 2.61 20.42 -24.97
N SER A 165 3.49 19.43 -25.09
CA SER A 165 4.20 18.87 -23.93
C SER A 165 5.08 19.92 -23.24
N LEU A 166 5.22 19.79 -21.92
CA LEU A 166 6.06 20.69 -21.13
C LEU A 166 7.50 20.73 -21.62
N GLU A 167 8.05 19.57 -22.01
CA GLU A 167 9.39 19.43 -22.58
C GLU A 167 9.54 20.29 -23.84
N LYS A 168 8.61 20.18 -24.79
CA LYS A 168 8.65 20.97 -26.02
C LYS A 168 8.49 22.48 -25.76
N LEU A 169 7.64 22.86 -24.79
CA LEU A 169 7.51 24.27 -24.39
C LEU A 169 8.81 24.81 -23.80
N GLN A 170 9.51 24.02 -22.99
CA GLN A 170 10.80 24.38 -22.39
C GLN A 170 11.93 24.40 -23.42
N ASP A 171 11.93 23.48 -24.39
CA ASP A 171 12.93 23.43 -25.46
C ASP A 171 12.89 24.70 -26.30
N ILE A 172 11.69 25.16 -26.68
CA ILE A 172 11.50 26.42 -27.43
C ILE A 172 12.07 27.62 -26.66
N LEU A 173 11.84 27.69 -25.34
CA LEU A 173 12.39 28.76 -24.49
C LEU A 173 13.92 28.66 -24.38
N SER A 174 14.45 27.45 -24.29
CA SER A 174 15.89 27.21 -24.13
C SER A 174 16.65 27.55 -25.41
N GLU A 175 16.08 27.23 -26.56
CA GLU A 175 16.63 27.58 -27.88
C GLU A 175 16.61 29.11 -28.13
N ALA A 176 15.64 29.83 -27.55
CA ALA A 176 15.55 31.28 -27.65
C ALA A 176 16.60 32.05 -26.82
N GLY A 177 17.26 31.38 -25.86
CA GLY A 177 18.37 31.91 -25.07
C GLY A 177 18.16 31.89 -23.56
N GLU A 178 19.26 32.08 -22.80
CA GLU A 178 19.29 31.91 -21.33
C GLU A 178 18.25 32.76 -20.57
N GLY A 179 17.94 33.96 -21.07
CA GLY A 179 16.93 34.83 -20.46
C GLY A 179 15.51 34.26 -20.49
N TYR A 180 15.17 33.49 -21.53
CA TYR A 180 13.87 32.84 -21.66
C TYR A 180 13.83 31.49 -20.94
N ALA A 181 14.96 30.78 -20.92
CA ALA A 181 15.10 29.49 -20.24
C ALA A 181 14.79 29.53 -18.73
N MET A 182 14.92 30.71 -18.10
CA MET A 182 14.58 30.91 -16.68
C MET A 182 13.07 30.91 -16.40
N HIS A 183 12.22 31.06 -17.42
CA HIS A 183 10.78 30.98 -17.28
C HIS A 183 10.32 29.52 -17.17
N ASN A 184 9.26 29.28 -16.40
CA ASN A 184 8.73 27.94 -16.16
C ASN A 184 7.37 27.77 -16.87
N PRO A 185 7.27 26.95 -17.93
CA PRO A 185 6.02 26.73 -18.67
C PRO A 185 5.02 25.79 -17.99
N SER A 186 5.31 25.26 -16.79
CA SER A 186 4.48 24.25 -16.10
C SER A 186 3.03 24.66 -15.88
N THR A 187 2.77 25.94 -15.58
CA THR A 187 1.41 26.45 -15.35
C THR A 187 0.76 26.94 -16.65
N TRP A 188 1.53 27.25 -17.69
CA TRP A 188 1.03 27.89 -18.92
C TRP A 188 0.08 27.00 -19.70
N ALA A 189 0.37 25.70 -19.81
CA ALA A 189 -0.49 24.76 -20.50
C ALA A 189 -1.89 24.68 -19.86
N LYS A 190 -1.93 24.63 -18.53
CA LYS A 190 -3.20 24.59 -17.77
C LYS A 190 -3.94 25.93 -17.83
N GLN A 191 -3.24 27.06 -17.78
CA GLN A 191 -3.86 28.39 -17.94
C GLN A 191 -4.48 28.54 -19.34
N CYS A 192 -3.75 28.13 -20.39
CA CYS A 192 -4.28 28.09 -21.75
C CYS A 192 -5.48 27.17 -21.88
N LEU A 193 -5.48 26.01 -21.22
CA LEU A 193 -6.63 25.11 -21.24
C LEU A 193 -7.88 25.77 -20.65
N LEU A 194 -7.75 26.51 -19.54
CA LEU A 194 -8.86 27.25 -18.94
C LEU A 194 -9.35 28.39 -19.85
N ALA A 195 -8.43 29.11 -20.49
CA ALA A 195 -8.76 30.16 -21.46
C ALA A 195 -9.52 29.58 -22.67
N TYR A 196 -9.03 28.48 -23.25
CA TYR A 196 -9.68 27.76 -24.35
C TYR A 196 -11.08 27.25 -23.97
N GLN A 197 -11.26 26.78 -22.73
CA GLN A 197 -12.56 26.33 -22.22
C GLN A 197 -13.52 27.46 -21.83
N GLY A 198 -13.10 28.73 -21.95
CA GLY A 198 -13.90 29.90 -21.53
C GLY A 198 -14.11 29.99 -20.02
N LYS A 199 -13.29 29.31 -19.22
CA LYS A 199 -13.37 29.29 -17.75
C LYS A 199 -12.68 30.51 -17.15
N TRP A 200 -13.09 31.70 -17.59
CA TRP A 200 -12.43 32.97 -17.28
C TRP A 200 -12.36 33.26 -15.78
N LYS A 201 -13.43 32.97 -15.04
CA LYS A 201 -13.45 33.17 -13.58
C LYS A 201 -12.46 32.25 -12.86
N GLU A 202 -12.44 30.98 -13.23
CA GLU A 202 -11.51 30.00 -12.64
C GLU A 202 -10.06 30.35 -12.98
N LEU A 203 -9.79 30.77 -14.22
CA LEU A 203 -8.47 31.24 -14.64
C LEU A 203 -8.03 32.44 -13.81
N LYS A 204 -8.88 33.46 -13.67
CA LYS A 204 -8.57 34.67 -12.90
C LYS A 204 -8.36 34.36 -11.41
N ASP A 205 -9.27 33.60 -10.81
CA ASP A 205 -9.17 33.20 -9.40
C ASP A 205 -7.88 32.36 -9.17
N TRP A 206 -7.46 31.54 -10.14
CA TRP A 206 -6.21 30.79 -10.04
C TRP A 206 -4.98 31.71 -10.17
N GLN A 207 -4.96 32.63 -11.14
CA GLN A 207 -3.88 33.61 -11.33
C GLN A 207 -3.68 34.52 -10.11
N GLU A 208 -4.77 34.93 -9.43
CA GLU A 208 -4.67 35.73 -8.20
C GLU A 208 -3.97 35.00 -7.04
N ASN A 209 -3.89 33.67 -7.11
CA ASN A 209 -3.23 32.83 -6.10
C ASN A 209 -1.83 32.33 -6.53
N LEU A 210 -1.36 32.65 -7.75
CA LEU A 210 -0.02 32.30 -8.22
C LEU A 210 1.00 33.38 -7.84
N ASP A 211 2.24 32.98 -7.55
CA ASP A 211 3.36 33.91 -7.41
C ASP A 211 4.15 33.98 -8.72
N GLY A 212 3.74 34.85 -9.64
CA GLY A 212 4.42 35.05 -10.92
C GLY A 212 4.35 33.83 -11.84
N GLY A 213 3.24 33.08 -11.81
CA GLY A 213 3.02 31.88 -12.61
C GLY A 213 3.66 30.60 -12.03
N LYS A 214 4.09 30.60 -10.77
CA LYS A 214 4.55 29.42 -10.02
C LYS A 214 3.59 29.09 -8.89
N GLU A 215 3.32 27.80 -8.67
CA GLU A 215 2.62 27.28 -7.49
C GLU A 215 3.55 27.25 -6.26
#